data_AF-A0A820TYU3-F1
#
_entry.id   AF-A0A820TYU3-F1
#
_cell.length_a   1.000
_cell.length_b   1.000
_cell.length_c   1.000
_cell.angle_alpha   90.00
_cell.angle_beta   90.00
_cell.angle_gamma   90.00
#
_symmetry.space_group_name_H-M   'P 1'
#
loop_
_entity.id
_entity.type
_entity.pdbx_description
1 polymer ?
#
loop_
_entity_poly.entity_id
_entity_poly.type
_entity_poly.pdbx_seq_one_letter_code
_entity_poly.pdbx_strand_id
1 'polypeptide(L)' 'SWNHRVMRWTQGDKKQGTIIAGGNGQGAGPNQFHYPVGLTFDRHGNLYVVDWKNHRVQRFSIE' A
#
# COMPACT_ATOMS: atom_id res chain seq x y z
N SER A 1 16.67 3.73 0.12
CA SER A 1 15.59 4.56 -0.44
C SER A 1 14.26 3.95 -0.03
N TRP A 2 13.31 4.75 0.46
CA TRP A 2 11.96 4.27 0.75
C TRP A 2 11.19 4.16 -0.56
N ASN A 3 10.35 3.13 -0.71
CA ASN A 3 9.69 2.84 -1.99
C ASN A 3 8.22 3.28 -2.04
N HIS A 4 7.68 3.83 -0.95
CA HIS A 4 6.34 4.43 -0.86
C HIS A 4 5.23 3.56 -1.49
N ARG A 5 5.30 2.23 -1.29
CA ARG A 5 4.43 1.24 -1.94
C ARG A 5 4.19 0.02 -1.07
N VAL A 6 3.05 -0.63 -1.28
CA VAL A 6 2.68 -1.95 -0.75
C VAL A 6 2.75 -2.97 -1.89
N MET A 7 3.41 -4.10 -1.65
CA MET A 7 3.55 -5.19 -2.62
C MET A 7 2.93 -6.48 -2.11
N ARG A 8 2.22 -7.19 -2.98
CA ARG A 8 1.71 -8.55 -2.77
C ARG A 8 2.64 -9.55 -3.47
N TRP A 9 2.90 -10.66 -2.81
CA TRP A 9 3.68 -11.78 -3.34
C TRP A 9 2.84 -13.05 -3.20
N THR A 10 2.75 -13.88 -4.24
CA THR A 10 2.07 -15.18 -4.18
C THR A 10 3.07 -16.32 -4.05
N GLN A 11 2.59 -17.49 -3.62
CA GLN A 11 3.43 -18.69 -3.53
C GLN A 11 3.83 -19.15 -4.95
N GLY A 12 5.01 -18.72 -5.39
CA GLY A 12 5.51 -18.94 -6.75
C GLY A 12 6.28 -17.74 -7.29
N ASP A 13 5.94 -16.54 -6.82
CA ASP A 13 6.56 -15.27 -7.19
C ASP A 13 7.91 -15.11 -6.49
N LYS A 14 8.94 -15.80 -6.97
CA LYS A 14 10.28 -15.73 -6.36
C LYS A 14 11.05 -14.45 -6.72
N LYS A 15 10.59 -13.68 -7.71
CA LYS A 15 11.37 -12.56 -8.28
C LYS A 15 10.60 -11.25 -8.51
N GLN A 16 9.27 -11.26 -8.56
CA GLN A 16 8.48 -10.05 -8.78
C GLN A 16 7.17 -10.10 -7.97
N GLY A 17 6.90 -9.04 -7.22
CA GLY A 17 5.61 -8.83 -6.55
C GLY A 17 4.79 -7.78 -7.27
N THR A 18 3.47 -7.81 -7.08
CA THR A 18 2.54 -6.82 -7.65
C THR A 18 2.40 -5.65 -6.70
N ILE A 19 2.50 -4.42 -7.19
CA ILE A 19 2.13 -3.24 -6.41
C ILE A 19 0.62 -3.19 -6.31
N ILE A 20 0.10 -3.20 -5.08
CA ILE A 20 -1.36 -3.20 -4.82
C ILE A 20 -1.85 -1.91 -4.16
N ALA A 21 -0.94 -1.07 -3.67
CA ALA A 21 -1.22 0.29 -3.21
C ALA A 21 0.05 1.12 -3.18
N GLY A 22 -0.07 2.44 -3.34
CA GLY A 22 1.06 3.34 -3.47
C GLY A 22 1.78 3.19 -4.82
N GLY A 23 3.08 3.46 -4.83
CA GLY A 23 3.91 3.33 -6.04
C GLY A 23 4.03 4.61 -6.87
N ASN A 24 3.21 5.63 -6.61
CA ASN A 24 3.31 6.95 -7.25
C ASN A 24 4.24 7.92 -6.48
N GLY A 25 5.20 7.36 -5.73
CA GLY A 25 6.18 8.12 -4.95
C GLY A 25 5.64 8.69 -3.63
N GLN A 26 6.47 9.52 -3.01
CA GLN A 26 6.12 10.23 -1.78
C GLN A 26 5.14 11.37 -2.07
N GLY A 27 4.08 11.48 -1.28
CA GLY A 27 3.13 12.59 -1.39
C GLY A 27 1.81 12.31 -0.69
N ALA A 28 0.89 13.27 -0.79
CA ALA A 28 -0.45 13.22 -0.21
C ALA A 28 -1.56 12.99 -1.25
N GLY A 29 -1.20 12.84 -2.54
CA GLY A 29 -2.16 12.56 -3.60
C GLY A 29 -2.76 11.15 -3.51
N PRO A 30 -3.72 10.84 -4.39
CA PRO A 30 -4.22 9.49 -4.57
C PRO A 30 -3.09 8.51 -4.91
N ASN A 31 -3.09 7.35 -4.25
CA ASN A 31 -2.11 6.29 -4.48
C ASN A 31 -0.64 6.74 -4.23
N GLN A 32 -0.44 7.74 -3.37
CA GLN A 32 0.85 8.16 -2.83
C GLN A 32 0.89 7.93 -1.31
N PHE A 33 2.09 7.73 -0.77
CA PHE A 33 2.29 7.55 0.67
C PHE A 33 3.44 8.41 1.21
N HIS A 34 3.29 8.86 2.44
CA HIS A 34 4.31 9.52 3.22
C HIS A 34 4.51 8.76 4.53
N TYR A 35 5.52 7.89 4.54
CA TYR A 35 5.88 7.04 5.67
C TYR A 35 4.72 6.15 6.15
N PRO A 36 4.25 5.20 5.32
CA PRO A 36 3.22 4.26 5.73
C PRO A 36 3.78 3.27 6.76
N VAL A 37 3.05 3.04 7.86
CA VAL A 37 3.56 2.29 9.03
C VAL A 37 2.80 1.00 9.34
N GLY A 38 1.64 0.80 8.73
CA GLY A 38 0.81 -0.37 9.01
C GLY A 38 -0.22 -0.61 7.92
N LEU A 39 -0.66 -1.86 7.83
CA LEU A 39 -1.72 -2.28 6.92
C LEU A 39 -2.60 -3.37 7.54
N THR A 40 -3.85 -3.45 7.11
CA THR A 40 -4.77 -4.55 7.42
C THR A 40 -5.76 -4.76 6.28
N PHE A 41 -6.40 -5.93 6.25
CA PHE A 41 -7.50 -6.24 5.34
C PHE A 41 -8.82 -6.31 6.11
N ASP A 42 -9.91 -5.87 5.49
CA ASP A 42 -11.26 -6.19 5.98
C ASP A 42 -11.76 -7.54 5.43
N ARG A 43 -12.93 -7.99 5.91
CA ARG A 43 -13.57 -9.24 5.47
C ARG A 43 -13.97 -9.27 3.99
N HIS A 44 -13.99 -8.12 3.32
CA HIS A 44 -14.31 -7.97 1.90
C HIS A 44 -13.03 -7.89 1.05
N GLY A 45 -11.85 -8.01 1.64
CA GLY A 45 -10.57 -7.95 0.95
C GLY A 45 -10.07 -6.53 0.67
N ASN A 46 -10.72 -5.48 1.18
CA ASN A 46 -10.19 -4.13 1.03
C ASN A 46 -8.95 -3.95 1.91
N LEU A 47 -7.92 -3.33 1.35
CA LEU A 47 -6.69 -2.99 2.05
C LEU A 47 -6.83 -1.60 2.69
N TYR A 48 -6.46 -1.49 3.96
CA TYR A 48 -6.33 -0.23 4.66
C TYR A 48 -4.86 0.01 5.00
N VAL A 49 -4.34 1.20 4.69
CA VAL A 49 -2.95 1.57 4.95
C VAL A 49 -2.90 2.82 5.84
N VAL A 50 -2.14 2.74 6.93
CA VAL A 50 -1.89 3.86 7.85
C VAL A 50 -0.73 4.68 7.29
N ASP A 51 -1.05 5.86 6.76
CA ASP A 51 -0.15 6.78 6.08
C ASP A 51 0.31 7.89 7.05
N TRP A 52 1.28 7.55 7.91
CA TRP A 52 1.53 8.24 9.18
C TRP A 52 1.86 9.73 9.03
N LYS A 53 2.76 10.10 8.11
CA LYS A 53 3.14 11.52 7.93
C LYS A 53 2.10 12.33 7.16
N ASN A 54 1.14 11.68 6.52
CA ASN A 54 -0.02 12.36 5.94
C ASN A 54 -1.23 12.38 6.89
N HIS A 55 -1.09 11.85 8.11
CA HIS A 55 -2.15 11.83 9.13
C HIS A 55 -3.48 11.24 8.62
N ARG A 56 -3.40 10.19 7.80
CA ARG A 56 -4.59 9.57 7.19
C ARG A 56 -4.52 8.05 7.17
N VAL A 57 -5.68 7.45 6.94
CA VAL A 57 -5.81 6.05 6.51
C VAL A 57 -6.40 6.04 5.10
N GLN A 58 -5.80 5.29 4.19
CA GLN A 58 -6.31 5.09 2.84
C GLN A 58 -6.88 3.68 2.69
N ARG A 59 -8.04 3.57 2.04
CA ARG A 59 -8.67 2.29 1.68
C ARG A 59 -8.50 2.05 0.18
N PHE A 60 -8.13 0.84 -0.18
CA PHE A 60 -8.02 0.37 -1.56
C PHE A 60 -8.93 -0.85 -1.76
N SER A 61 -9.71 -0.82 -2.83
CA SER A 61 -10.39 -2.03 -3.34
C SER A 61 -9.37 -2.81 -4.13
N ILE A 62 -9.02 -3.99 -3.64
CA ILE A 62 -8.02 -4.86 -4.25
C ILE A 62 -8.81 -6.01 -4.88
N GLU A 63 -8.96 -6.00 -6.20
CA GLU A 63 -9.55 -7.12 -6.94
C GLU A 63 -8.61 -8.35 -6.93
#